data_AF-A0A1J0LR05-F1
#
_entry.id   AF-A0A1J0LR05-F1
#
_cell.length_a   1.000
_cell.length_b   1.000
_cell.length_c   1.000
_cell.angle_alpha   90.00
_cell.angle_beta   90.00
_cell.angle_gamma   90.00
#
_symmetry.space_group_name_H-M   'P 1'
#
loop_
_entity.id
_entity.type
_entity.pdbx_description
1 polymer ?
#
loop_
_entity_poly.entity_id
_entity_poly.type
_entity_poly.pdbx_seq_one_letter_code
_entity_poly.pdbx_strand_id
1 'polypeptide(L)'
;MHPGALLDLLKRRTGFTEAHARLLAELGRVMTPIAPEVALAFYDYLGRDPELSEILHAVPGRVERLYGTFARWYGDLFSGVYDGAYAERRRRIGLVHARLGIGPRAMIPAMGIVQELSLEHLRTALRGPEVFSAVEAFEKIIAIEIGLIEESYLEALSLGLSLGYRDLKEALSQGAAALLS
;
A
#
# COMPACT_ATOMS: atom_id res chain seq x y z
N MET A 1 -0.64 -8.85 16.31
CA MET A 1 0.57 -8.10 16.75
C MET A 1 0.26 -6.61 16.64
N HIS A 2 0.76 -5.74 17.51
CA HIS A 2 0.55 -4.29 17.35
C HIS A 2 1.24 -3.79 16.05
N PRO A 3 0.61 -2.92 15.22
CA PRO A 3 1.17 -2.54 13.91
C PRO A 3 2.56 -1.90 13.97
N GLY A 4 2.83 -1.07 14.98
CA GLY A 4 4.18 -0.52 15.18
C GLY A 4 5.24 -1.60 15.43
N ALA A 5 4.90 -2.65 16.18
CA ALA A 5 5.85 -3.76 16.44
C ALA A 5 6.09 -4.59 15.18
N LEU A 6 5.06 -4.75 14.32
CA LEU A 6 5.21 -5.36 13.01
C LEU A 6 6.11 -4.51 12.11
N LEU A 7 5.90 -3.19 12.07
CA LEU A 7 6.76 -2.28 11.31
C LEU A 7 8.22 -2.41 11.74
N ASP A 8 8.52 -2.43 13.04
CA ASP A 8 9.88 -2.61 13.54
C ASP A 8 10.47 -3.97 13.14
N LEU A 9 9.65 -5.03 13.17
CA LEU A 9 10.07 -6.35 12.70
C LEU A 9 10.38 -6.34 11.20
N LEU A 10 9.53 -5.73 10.38
CA LEU A 10 9.72 -5.66 8.94
C LEU A 10 10.96 -4.83 8.60
N LYS A 11 11.17 -3.68 9.24
CA LYS A 11 12.41 -2.88 9.08
C LYS A 11 13.67 -3.70 9.37
N ARG A 12 13.68 -4.47 10.47
CA ARG A 12 14.82 -5.35 10.79
C ARG A 12 15.04 -6.43 9.74
N ARG A 13 13.97 -7.05 9.24
CA ARG A 13 14.04 -8.14 8.24
C ARG A 13 14.47 -7.65 6.86
N THR A 14 14.06 -6.44 6.46
CA THR A 14 14.45 -5.85 5.17
C THR A 14 15.79 -5.12 5.25
N GLY A 15 16.31 -4.87 6.45
CA GLY A 15 17.47 -4.01 6.66
C GLY A 15 17.16 -2.54 6.35
N PHE A 16 15.90 -2.10 6.51
CA PHE A 16 15.51 -0.71 6.38
C PHE A 16 16.07 0.09 7.55
N THR A 17 16.75 1.20 7.26
CA THR A 17 17.47 2.00 8.26
C THR A 17 17.08 3.47 8.18
N GLU A 18 17.50 4.25 9.17
CA GLU A 18 17.32 5.70 9.17
C GLU A 18 17.98 6.41 7.97
N ALA A 19 19.02 5.82 7.37
CA ALA A 19 19.61 6.35 6.14
C ALA A 19 18.66 6.21 4.94
N HIS A 20 17.99 5.06 4.83
CA HIS A 20 16.95 4.86 3.81
C HIS A 20 15.77 5.80 4.03
N ALA A 21 15.35 6.01 5.29
CA ALA A 21 14.26 6.94 5.61
C ALA A 21 14.59 8.38 5.19
N ARG A 22 15.80 8.87 5.49
CA ARG A 22 16.27 10.18 5.03
C ARG A 22 16.33 10.27 3.51
N LEU A 23 16.86 9.25 2.84
CA LEU A 23 16.91 9.22 1.38
C LEU A 23 15.51 9.28 0.77
N LEU A 24 14.53 8.54 1.30
CA LEU A 24 13.15 8.60 0.82
C LEU A 24 12.54 10.00 1.02
N ALA A 25 12.82 10.68 2.13
CA ALA A 25 12.41 12.07 2.32
C ALA A 25 13.01 13.00 1.26
N GLU A 26 14.29 12.83 0.94
CA GLU A 26 14.97 13.63 -0.10
C GLU A 26 14.38 13.37 -1.50
N LEU A 27 14.09 12.10 -1.82
CA LEU A 27 13.44 11.66 -3.05
C LEU A 27 12.02 12.22 -3.17
N GLY A 28 11.35 12.53 -2.07
CA GLY A 28 10.02 13.12 -2.06
C GLY A 28 9.87 14.37 -2.95
N ARG A 29 10.95 15.14 -3.15
CA ARG A 29 10.98 16.30 -4.07
C ARG A 29 10.72 15.93 -5.53
N VAL A 30 11.18 14.77 -5.98
CA VAL A 30 11.03 14.31 -7.36
C VAL A 30 9.94 13.25 -7.51
N MET A 31 9.64 12.49 -6.44
CA MET A 31 8.67 11.41 -6.48
C MET A 31 7.25 11.88 -6.16
N THR A 32 7.03 12.74 -5.17
CA THR A 32 5.67 13.19 -4.83
C THR A 32 4.93 13.86 -6.00
N PRO A 33 5.57 14.69 -6.85
CA PRO A 33 4.90 15.32 -7.99
C PRO A 33 4.31 14.36 -9.03
N ILE A 34 4.82 13.12 -9.14
CA ILE A 34 4.31 12.13 -10.10
C ILE A 34 3.11 11.34 -9.59
N ALA A 35 2.70 11.54 -8.33
CA ALA A 35 1.58 10.82 -7.74
C ALA A 35 0.28 10.84 -8.60
N PRO A 36 -0.10 11.96 -9.27
CA PRO A 36 -1.27 11.97 -10.16
C PRO A 36 -1.12 11.05 -11.38
N GLU A 37 0.08 10.97 -11.95
CA GLU A 37 0.38 10.09 -13.10
C GLU A 37 0.32 8.61 -12.69
N VAL A 38 0.93 8.29 -11.55
CA VAL A 38 0.87 6.93 -10.99
C VAL A 38 -0.57 6.56 -10.63
N ALA A 39 -1.35 7.48 -10.05
CA ALA A 39 -2.76 7.25 -9.75
C ALA A 39 -3.58 6.97 -11.01
N LEU A 40 -3.34 7.72 -12.08
CA LEU A 40 -4.03 7.53 -13.36
C LEU A 40 -3.79 6.13 -13.91
N ALA A 41 -2.52 5.74 -14.04
CA ALA A 41 -2.16 4.41 -14.53
C ALA A 41 -2.69 3.30 -13.60
N PHE A 42 -2.68 3.53 -12.29
CA PHE A 42 -3.23 2.60 -11.29
C PHE A 42 -4.74 2.38 -11.49
N TYR A 43 -5.54 3.46 -11.59
CA TYR A 43 -7.00 3.31 -11.77
C TYR A 43 -7.37 2.83 -13.17
N ASP A 44 -6.60 3.17 -14.20
CA ASP A 44 -6.76 2.61 -15.54
C ASP A 44 -6.48 1.10 -15.56
N TYR A 45 -5.47 0.64 -14.83
CA TYR A 45 -5.17 -0.78 -14.66
C TYR A 45 -6.33 -1.50 -13.96
N LEU A 46 -6.79 -0.98 -12.82
CA LEU A 46 -7.90 -1.57 -12.07
C LEU A 46 -9.21 -1.60 -12.88
N GLY A 47 -9.48 -0.57 -13.68
CA GLY A 47 -10.69 -0.49 -14.50
C GLY A 47 -10.78 -1.52 -15.64
N ARG A 48 -9.67 -2.17 -16.00
CA ARG A 48 -9.63 -3.25 -17.02
C ARG A 48 -10.11 -4.59 -16.48
N ASP A 49 -10.07 -4.78 -15.17
CA ASP A 49 -10.60 -5.97 -14.52
C ASP A 49 -12.09 -5.77 -14.19
N PRO A 50 -13.00 -6.63 -14.67
CA PRO A 50 -14.43 -6.46 -14.43
C PRO A 50 -14.83 -6.44 -12.94
N GLU A 51 -14.21 -7.27 -12.10
CA GLU A 51 -14.52 -7.34 -10.66
C GLU A 51 -14.07 -6.06 -9.95
N LEU A 52 -12.87 -5.58 -10.26
CA LEU A 52 -12.33 -4.36 -9.65
C LEU A 52 -13.03 -3.10 -10.16
N SER A 53 -13.40 -3.07 -11.44
CA SER A 53 -14.18 -1.99 -12.06
C SER A 53 -15.55 -1.85 -11.40
N GLU A 54 -16.25 -2.96 -11.15
CA GLU A 54 -17.53 -2.94 -10.43
C GLU A 54 -17.37 -2.32 -9.03
N ILE A 55 -16.31 -2.69 -8.30
CA ILE A 55 -16.02 -2.10 -6.98
C ILE A 55 -15.70 -0.60 -7.09
N LEU A 56 -14.92 -0.17 -8.09
CA LEU A 56 -14.59 1.25 -8.28
C LEU A 56 -15.82 2.11 -8.56
N HIS A 57 -16.79 1.59 -9.31
CA HIS A 57 -17.96 2.33 -9.76
C HIS A 57 -19.22 2.11 -8.91
N ALA A 58 -19.17 1.22 -7.91
CA ALA A 58 -20.29 0.93 -7.01
C ALA A 58 -20.84 2.15 -6.23
N VAL A 59 -20.06 3.24 -6.09
CA VAL A 59 -20.51 4.47 -5.43
C VAL A 59 -20.16 5.68 -6.30
N PRO A 60 -21.12 6.57 -6.62
CA PRO A 60 -20.85 7.80 -7.34
C PRO A 60 -19.75 8.66 -6.70
N GLY A 61 -18.86 9.20 -7.53
CA GLY A 61 -17.76 10.05 -7.08
C GLY A 61 -16.62 9.30 -6.34
N ARG A 62 -16.66 7.96 -6.27
CA ARG A 62 -15.66 7.17 -5.53
C ARG A 62 -14.28 7.31 -6.15
N VAL A 63 -14.17 7.17 -7.47
CA VAL A 63 -12.90 7.22 -8.20
C VAL A 63 -12.19 8.55 -7.96
N GLU A 64 -12.91 9.67 -8.07
CA GLU A 64 -12.37 11.02 -7.88
C GLU A 64 -11.82 11.23 -6.46
N ARG A 65 -12.50 10.69 -5.44
CA ARG A 65 -12.01 10.72 -4.05
C ARG A 65 -10.81 9.79 -3.85
N LEU A 66 -10.78 8.68 -4.58
CA LEU A 66 -9.72 7.68 -4.53
C LEU A 66 -8.41 8.25 -5.08
N TYR A 67 -8.42 9.06 -6.14
CA TYR A 67 -7.24 9.79 -6.63
C TYR A 67 -6.53 10.60 -5.52
N GLY A 68 -7.29 11.40 -4.77
CA GLY A 68 -6.71 12.18 -3.66
C GLY A 68 -6.20 11.30 -2.52
N THR A 69 -6.82 10.15 -2.29
CA THR A 69 -6.40 9.20 -1.24
C THR A 69 -5.14 8.46 -1.65
N PHE A 70 -5.05 8.03 -2.91
CA PHE A 70 -3.86 7.45 -3.50
C PHE A 70 -2.69 8.42 -3.46
N ALA A 71 -2.89 9.68 -3.89
CA ALA A 71 -1.81 10.67 -3.90
C ALA A 71 -1.23 10.92 -2.50
N ARG A 72 -2.08 10.95 -1.46
CA ARG A 72 -1.62 11.03 -0.07
C ARG A 72 -0.86 9.77 0.36
N TRP A 73 -1.37 8.58 0.06
CA TRP A 73 -0.67 7.33 0.38
C TRP A 73 0.70 7.25 -0.30
N TYR A 74 0.76 7.59 -1.60
CA TYR A 74 1.99 7.61 -2.38
C TYR A 74 2.99 8.64 -1.83
N GLY A 75 2.54 9.85 -1.50
CA GLY A 75 3.38 10.86 -0.87
C GLY A 75 3.94 10.43 0.49
N ASP A 76 3.14 9.72 1.30
CA ASP A 76 3.61 9.21 2.60
C ASP A 76 4.78 8.21 2.45
N LEU A 77 4.90 7.49 1.33
CA LEU A 77 6.05 6.60 1.06
C LEU A 77 7.37 7.36 1.13
N PHE A 78 7.34 8.65 0.83
CA PHE A 78 8.47 9.57 0.81
C PHE A 78 8.45 10.58 1.97
N SER A 79 7.69 10.30 3.03
CA SER A 79 7.61 11.20 4.20
C SER A 79 8.88 11.22 5.05
N GLY A 80 9.69 10.15 5.02
CA GLY A 80 10.81 9.94 5.92
C GLY A 80 10.42 9.57 7.36
N VAL A 81 9.12 9.50 7.68
CA VAL A 81 8.61 9.20 9.02
C VAL A 81 7.80 7.91 8.98
N TYR A 82 8.40 6.84 9.49
CA TYR A 82 7.81 5.50 9.50
C TYR A 82 7.69 5.02 10.95
N ASP A 83 6.61 5.38 11.62
CA ASP A 83 6.38 5.12 13.04
C ASP A 83 5.10 4.27 13.28
N GLY A 84 4.67 4.14 14.53
CA GLY A 84 3.45 3.41 14.86
C GLY A 84 2.20 4.00 14.19
N ALA A 85 2.12 5.33 14.04
CA ALA A 85 1.01 5.98 13.36
C ALA A 85 1.05 5.69 11.85
N TYR A 86 2.24 5.62 11.26
CA TYR A 86 2.44 5.14 9.90
C TYR A 86 1.85 3.73 9.75
N ALA A 87 2.27 2.78 10.59
CA ALA A 87 1.81 1.40 10.54
C ALA A 87 0.29 1.27 10.71
N GLU A 88 -0.31 2.01 11.64
CA GLU A 88 -1.77 1.97 11.87
C GLU A 88 -2.56 2.45 10.64
N ARG A 89 -2.07 3.49 9.96
CA ARG A 89 -2.69 3.94 8.70
C ARG A 89 -2.68 2.83 7.65
N ARG A 90 -1.60 2.04 7.54
CA ARG A 90 -1.47 0.96 6.54
C ARG A 90 -2.33 -0.24 6.90
N ARG A 91 -2.40 -0.59 8.19
CA ARG A 91 -3.36 -1.57 8.69
C ARG A 91 -4.79 -1.16 8.32
N ARG A 92 -5.19 0.08 8.59
CA ARG A 92 -6.53 0.58 8.24
C ARG A 92 -6.77 0.50 6.72
N ILE A 93 -5.78 0.85 5.90
CA ILE A 93 -5.87 0.71 4.43
C ILE A 93 -6.14 -0.75 4.04
N GLY A 94 -5.35 -1.70 4.54
CA GLY A 94 -5.55 -3.11 4.20
C GLY A 94 -6.88 -3.67 4.71
N LEU A 95 -7.33 -3.29 5.92
CA LEU A 95 -8.67 -3.64 6.42
C LEU A 95 -9.80 -3.06 5.55
N VAL A 96 -9.65 -1.85 5.01
CA VAL A 96 -10.65 -1.28 4.10
C VAL A 96 -10.72 -2.08 2.80
N HIS A 97 -9.59 -2.51 2.24
CA HIS A 97 -9.56 -3.40 1.07
C HIS A 97 -10.21 -4.76 1.39
N ALA A 98 -9.87 -5.34 2.53
CA ALA A 98 -10.39 -6.62 3.01
C ALA A 98 -11.92 -6.60 3.12
N ARG A 99 -12.47 -5.52 3.71
CA ARG A 99 -13.92 -5.31 3.83
C ARG A 99 -14.63 -5.27 2.48
N LEU A 100 -13.98 -4.71 1.45
CA LEU A 100 -14.48 -4.67 0.08
C LEU A 100 -14.29 -6.00 -0.67
N GLY A 101 -13.72 -7.02 -0.04
CA GLY A 101 -13.40 -8.30 -0.69
C GLY A 101 -12.17 -8.23 -1.59
N ILE A 102 -11.41 -7.13 -1.55
CA ILE A 102 -10.15 -6.98 -2.27
C ILE A 102 -9.07 -7.68 -1.47
N GLY A 103 -8.58 -8.80 -2.00
CA GLY A 103 -7.52 -9.60 -1.38
C GLY A 103 -6.18 -9.52 -2.12
N PRO A 104 -5.20 -10.34 -1.72
CA PRO A 104 -3.83 -10.33 -2.25
C PRO A 104 -3.75 -10.50 -3.77
N ARG A 105 -4.68 -11.26 -4.37
CA ARG A 105 -4.74 -11.50 -5.83
C ARG A 105 -4.95 -10.23 -6.65
N ALA A 106 -5.59 -9.21 -6.08
CA ALA A 106 -5.75 -7.90 -6.70
C ALA A 106 -4.68 -6.92 -6.19
N MET A 107 -4.39 -6.96 -4.89
CA MET A 107 -3.48 -6.01 -4.25
C MET A 107 -2.04 -6.12 -4.75
N ILE A 108 -1.49 -7.33 -4.87
CA ILE A 108 -0.09 -7.55 -5.24
C ILE A 108 0.19 -7.07 -6.68
N PRO A 109 -0.60 -7.43 -7.71
CA PRO A 109 -0.43 -6.89 -9.05
C PRO A 109 -0.57 -5.37 -9.12
N ALA A 110 -1.53 -4.80 -8.37
CA ALA A 110 -1.73 -3.35 -8.31
C ALA A 110 -0.52 -2.61 -7.72
N MET A 111 0.15 -3.18 -6.70
CA MET A 111 1.44 -2.66 -6.21
C MET A 111 2.57 -2.77 -7.23
N GLY A 112 2.55 -3.79 -8.08
CA GLY A 112 3.50 -3.95 -9.19
C GLY A 112 3.48 -2.77 -10.15
N ILE A 113 2.29 -2.25 -10.49
CA ILE A 113 2.14 -1.06 -11.34
C ILE A 113 2.74 0.18 -10.66
N VAL A 114 2.49 0.38 -9.37
CA VAL A 114 3.08 1.49 -8.60
C VAL A 114 4.60 1.40 -8.60
N GLN A 115 5.14 0.19 -8.41
CA GLN A 115 6.57 -0.07 -8.38
C GLN A 115 7.21 0.20 -9.74
N GLU A 116 6.66 -0.37 -10.83
CA GLU A 116 7.15 -0.18 -12.20
C GLU A 116 7.31 1.30 -12.54
N LEU A 117 6.23 2.09 -12.41
CA LEU A 117 6.23 3.51 -12.76
C LEU A 117 7.19 4.33 -11.87
N SER A 118 7.29 3.98 -10.59
CA SER A 118 8.20 4.66 -9.67
C SER A 118 9.66 4.37 -10.02
N LEU A 119 9.99 3.13 -10.37
CA LEU A 119 11.35 2.74 -10.76
C LEU A 119 11.74 3.37 -12.10
N GLU A 120 10.82 3.43 -13.07
CA GLU A 120 11.04 4.13 -14.33
C GLU A 120 11.32 5.62 -14.14
N HIS A 121 10.56 6.27 -13.25
CA HIS A 121 10.78 7.68 -12.92
C HIS A 121 12.10 7.89 -12.19
N LEU A 122 12.44 7.06 -11.20
CA LEU A 122 13.74 7.12 -10.51
C LEU A 122 14.93 7.02 -11.49
N ARG A 123 14.84 6.10 -12.46
CA ARG A 123 15.85 5.93 -13.51
C ARG A 123 16.03 7.20 -14.36
N THR A 124 14.96 7.95 -14.57
CA THR A 124 14.95 9.16 -15.41
C THR A 124 15.34 10.42 -14.64
N ALA A 125 14.93 10.51 -13.38
CA ALA A 125 15.08 11.70 -12.55
C ALA A 125 16.44 11.81 -11.86
N LEU A 126 17.17 10.70 -11.69
CA LEU A 126 18.42 10.64 -10.92
C LEU A 126 19.65 10.43 -11.79
N ARG A 127 20.82 10.72 -11.23
CA ARG A 127 22.11 10.41 -11.86
C ARG A 127 22.51 8.97 -11.56
N GLY A 128 23.26 8.35 -12.47
CA GLY A 128 23.66 6.93 -12.37
C GLY A 128 24.12 6.47 -10.98
N PRO A 129 25.02 7.19 -10.28
CA PRO A 129 25.47 6.79 -8.93
C PRO A 129 24.39 6.80 -7.84
N GLU A 130 23.33 7.59 -8.00
CA GLU A 130 22.25 7.77 -7.01
C GLU A 130 21.14 6.72 -7.16
N VAL A 131 20.97 6.19 -8.38
CA VAL A 131 19.84 5.30 -8.74
C VAL A 131 19.81 4.06 -7.87
N PHE A 132 20.94 3.39 -7.65
CA PHE A 132 20.96 2.13 -6.91
C PHE A 132 20.47 2.28 -5.47
N SER A 133 20.98 3.28 -4.75
CA SER A 133 20.56 3.55 -3.37
C SER A 133 19.11 4.01 -3.29
N ALA A 134 18.63 4.77 -4.28
CA ALA A 134 17.24 5.19 -4.35
C ALA A 134 16.29 4.00 -4.57
N VAL A 135 16.64 3.11 -5.51
CA VAL A 135 15.92 1.86 -5.76
C VAL A 135 15.94 0.98 -4.52
N GLU A 136 17.09 0.80 -3.87
CA GLU A 136 17.19 0.01 -2.64
C GLU A 136 16.26 0.54 -1.54
N ALA A 137 16.27 1.85 -1.28
CA ALA A 137 15.39 2.43 -0.26
C ALA A 137 13.90 2.28 -0.62
N PHE A 138 13.56 2.51 -1.89
CA PHE A 138 12.19 2.40 -2.41
C PHE A 138 11.67 0.96 -2.33
N GLU A 139 12.44 -0.02 -2.78
CA GLU A 139 12.09 -1.44 -2.73
C GLU A 139 11.86 -1.92 -1.29
N LYS A 140 12.71 -1.48 -0.34
CA LYS A 140 12.53 -1.84 1.06
C LYS A 140 11.24 -1.25 1.66
N ILE A 141 10.87 0.00 1.34
CA ILE A 141 9.61 0.57 1.84
C ILE A 141 8.40 -0.10 1.18
N ILE A 142 8.46 -0.45 -0.11
CA ILE A 142 7.39 -1.19 -0.80
C ILE A 142 7.19 -2.59 -0.19
N ALA A 143 8.28 -3.30 0.13
CA ALA A 143 8.19 -4.58 0.84
C ALA A 143 7.54 -4.44 2.23
N ILE A 144 7.81 -3.34 2.93
CA ILE A 144 7.17 -3.02 4.22
C ILE A 144 5.68 -2.71 4.03
N GLU A 145 5.29 -1.93 3.02
CA GLU A 145 3.89 -1.63 2.70
C GLU A 145 3.08 -2.91 2.46
N ILE A 146 3.61 -3.79 1.62
CA ILE A 146 2.99 -5.09 1.33
C ILE A 146 2.87 -5.91 2.61
N GLY A 147 3.94 -5.99 3.42
CA GLY A 147 3.90 -6.75 4.67
C GLY A 147 2.86 -6.24 5.68
N LEU A 148 2.68 -4.92 5.79
CA LEU A 148 1.67 -4.32 6.68
C LEU A 148 0.24 -4.60 6.18
N ILE A 149 0.01 -4.52 4.87
CA ILE A 149 -1.30 -4.78 4.27
C ILE A 149 -1.65 -6.27 4.37
N GLU A 150 -0.71 -7.17 4.05
CA GLU A 150 -0.93 -8.61 4.12
C GLU A 150 -1.24 -9.08 5.55
N GLU A 151 -0.53 -8.56 6.56
CA GLU A 151 -0.86 -8.90 7.95
C GLU A 151 -2.29 -8.46 8.31
N SER A 152 -2.76 -7.32 7.80
CA SER A 152 -4.14 -6.87 8.06
C SER A 152 -5.18 -7.79 7.39
N TYR A 153 -4.87 -8.42 6.25
CA TYR A 153 -5.72 -9.45 5.67
C TYR A 153 -5.75 -10.71 6.54
N LEU A 154 -4.61 -11.13 7.08
CA LEU A 154 -4.54 -12.27 7.99
C LEU A 154 -5.30 -12.03 9.29
N GLU A 155 -5.17 -10.82 9.85
CA GLU A 155 -5.91 -10.39 11.04
C GLU A 155 -7.42 -10.43 10.79
N ALA A 156 -7.89 -9.83 9.69
CA ALA A 156 -9.29 -9.82 9.30
C ALA A 156 -9.82 -11.24 9.07
N LEU A 157 -9.10 -12.06 8.30
CA LEU A 157 -9.49 -13.44 8.03
C LEU A 157 -9.56 -14.28 9.31
N SER A 158 -8.57 -14.14 10.19
CA SER A 158 -8.54 -14.84 11.48
C SER A 158 -9.77 -14.50 12.33
N LEU A 159 -10.10 -13.20 12.45
CA LEU A 159 -11.28 -12.78 13.19
C LEU A 159 -12.57 -13.30 12.53
N GLY A 160 -12.72 -13.17 11.22
CA GLY A 160 -13.89 -13.67 10.51
C GLY A 160 -14.13 -15.16 10.69
N LEU A 161 -13.09 -15.98 10.59
CA LEU A 161 -13.19 -17.42 10.86
C LEU A 161 -13.58 -17.69 12.31
N SER A 162 -13.03 -16.93 13.28
CA SER A 162 -13.39 -17.06 14.69
C SER A 162 -14.84 -16.66 15.00
N LEU A 163 -15.43 -15.79 14.18
CA LEU A 163 -16.85 -15.40 14.24
C LEU A 163 -17.77 -16.44 13.57
N GLY A 164 -17.22 -17.49 12.96
CA GLY A 164 -17.99 -18.62 12.40
C GLY A 164 -18.27 -18.54 10.91
N TYR A 165 -17.77 -17.52 10.20
CA TYR A 165 -17.87 -17.45 8.73
C TYR A 165 -16.98 -18.53 8.12
N ARG A 166 -17.55 -19.38 7.26
CA ARG A 166 -16.85 -20.55 6.67
C ARG A 166 -16.32 -20.29 5.26
N ASP A 167 -16.93 -19.36 4.54
CA ASP A 167 -16.40 -18.89 3.26
C ASP A 167 -15.26 -17.90 3.50
N LEU A 168 -14.15 -18.03 2.77
CA LEU A 168 -12.97 -17.22 3.01
C LEU A 168 -13.17 -15.74 2.61
N LYS A 169 -13.95 -15.47 1.56
CA LYS A 169 -14.23 -14.10 1.11
C LYS A 169 -15.15 -13.40 2.11
N GLU A 170 -16.17 -14.11 2.59
CA GLU A 170 -17.07 -13.64 3.64
C GLU A 170 -16.33 -13.42 4.96
N ALA A 171 -15.52 -14.39 5.40
CA ALA A 171 -14.73 -14.28 6.62
C ALA A 171 -13.78 -13.07 6.56
N LEU A 172 -13.06 -12.88 5.45
CA LEU A 172 -12.20 -11.72 5.26
C LEU A 172 -12.99 -10.40 5.37
N SER A 173 -14.11 -10.29 4.67
CA SER A 173 -14.91 -9.06 4.65
C SER A 173 -15.52 -8.73 6.02
N GLN A 174 -16.11 -9.74 6.68
CA GLN A 174 -16.79 -9.57 7.96
C GLN A 174 -15.82 -9.35 9.12
N GLY A 175 -14.70 -10.07 9.14
CA GLY A 175 -13.65 -9.81 10.13
C GLY A 175 -13.06 -8.41 9.98
N ALA A 176 -12.84 -7.94 8.75
CA ALA A 176 -12.40 -6.57 8.52
C ALA A 176 -13.44 -5.52 8.96
N ALA A 177 -14.73 -5.78 8.73
CA ALA A 177 -15.80 -4.91 9.19
C ALA A 177 -15.81 -4.79 10.73
N ALA A 178 -15.63 -5.89 11.45
CA ALA A 178 -15.55 -5.92 12.91
C ALA A 178 -14.29 -5.23 13.49
N LEU A 179 -13.17 -5.25 12.77
CA LEU A 179 -11.94 -4.55 13.18
C LEU A 179 -11.99 -3.03 12.91
N LEU A 180 -12.90 -2.58 12.05
CA LEU A 180 -13.05 -1.18 11.66
C LEU A 180 -14.17 -0.45 12.43
N SER A 181 -15.01 -1.18 13.17
CA SER A 181 -16.08 -0.64 14.02
C SER A 181 -15.55 -0.15 15.35
#